data_AF-A0A4Z1I4G2-F1
#
_entry.id   AF-A0A4Z1I4G2-F1
#
_cell.length_a   1.000
_cell.length_b   1.000
_cell.length_c   1.000
_cell.angle_alpha   90.00
_cell.angle_beta   90.00
_cell.angle_gamma   90.00
#
_symmetry.space_group_name_H-M   'P 1'
#
loop_
_entity.id
_entity.type
_entity.pdbx_description
1 polymer ?
#
loop_
_entity_poly.entity_id
_entity_poly.type
_entity_poly.pdbx_seq_one_letter_code
_entity_poly.pdbx_strand_id
1 'polypeptide(L)'
;MSINIDLIPWDPDSPSHVERLFNQRVACTWNSEYVESWREKQRQGAITLQWIVLPITTVSRDDLHKLHTTHFPLESEPLIDSATTFNALPRTPPSPPHSFLPIGHIGLEVQPSSPISPSPSSTYKISGLYISGAMRSLGLGRATMDTIEALASSPPISARKLLLEVIANEYPGKEERNVALKVKKQPVERQDWYARRGYRVVGMKDGMWPEKDEEGRVWTARCLFMERVVG
;
A
#
# COMPACT_ATOMS: atom_id res chain seq x y z
N MET A 1 -6.96 22.60 3.52
CA MET A 1 -7.64 21.62 4.39
C MET A 1 -6.85 20.32 4.35
N SER A 2 -6.51 19.74 5.51
CA SER A 2 -5.90 18.41 5.56
C SER A 2 -6.98 17.36 5.29
N ILE A 3 -6.77 16.52 4.29
CA ILE A 3 -7.63 15.33 4.09
C ILE A 3 -7.13 14.27 5.06
N ASN A 4 -8.05 13.65 5.79
CA ASN A 4 -7.75 12.57 6.71
C ASN A 4 -8.14 11.22 6.09
N ILE A 5 -7.50 10.16 6.54
CA ILE A 5 -7.72 8.78 6.11
C ILE A 5 -7.77 7.90 7.34
N ASP A 6 -8.72 6.97 7.35
CA ASP A 6 -8.75 5.87 8.30
C ASP A 6 -8.07 4.64 7.70
N LEU A 7 -7.34 3.91 8.56
CA LEU A 7 -6.77 2.61 8.22
C LEU A 7 -7.52 1.52 8.98
N ILE A 8 -8.13 0.61 8.24
CA ILE A 8 -8.87 -0.53 8.80
C ILE A 8 -8.13 -1.82 8.46
N PRO A 9 -7.83 -2.71 9.41
CA PRO A 9 -7.11 -3.94 9.11
C PRO A 9 -7.81 -4.80 8.08
N TRP A 10 -7.02 -5.38 7.19
CA TRP A 10 -7.49 -6.37 6.26
C TRP A 10 -7.72 -7.70 6.98
N ASP A 11 -8.87 -8.32 6.76
CA ASP A 11 -9.23 -9.62 7.30
C ASP A 11 -8.85 -10.74 6.30
N PRO A 12 -7.84 -11.57 6.61
CA PRO A 12 -7.40 -12.65 5.72
C PRO A 12 -8.38 -13.83 5.66
N ASP A 13 -9.37 -13.89 6.55
CA ASP A 13 -10.32 -14.99 6.67
C ASP A 13 -11.71 -14.61 6.14
N SER A 14 -11.96 -13.33 5.90
CA SER A 14 -13.19 -12.83 5.27
C SER A 14 -13.12 -12.93 3.73
N PRO A 15 -14.00 -13.73 3.09
CA PRO A 15 -13.99 -13.87 1.63
C PRO A 15 -14.15 -12.54 0.88
N SER A 16 -14.97 -11.61 1.41
CA SER A 16 -15.21 -10.31 0.78
C SER A 16 -13.98 -9.40 0.84
N HIS A 17 -13.19 -9.47 1.92
CA HIS A 17 -11.92 -8.75 2.02
C HIS A 17 -10.87 -9.32 1.07
N VAL A 18 -10.79 -10.64 0.96
CA VAL A 18 -9.86 -11.32 0.05
C VAL A 18 -10.19 -10.98 -1.41
N GLU A 19 -11.46 -11.08 -1.79
CA GLU A 19 -11.94 -10.74 -3.13
C GLU A 19 -11.71 -9.25 -3.44
N ARG A 20 -12.02 -8.35 -2.49
CA ARG A 20 -11.76 -6.92 -2.68
C ARG A 20 -10.28 -6.64 -2.92
N LEU A 21 -9.38 -7.32 -2.19
CA LEU A 21 -7.95 -7.07 -2.33
C LEU A 21 -7.49 -7.55 -3.70
N PHE A 22 -7.95 -8.72 -4.14
CA PHE A 22 -7.72 -9.22 -5.50
C PHE A 22 -8.16 -8.21 -6.56
N ASN A 23 -9.40 -7.68 -6.48
CA ASN A 23 -9.91 -6.68 -7.41
C ASN A 23 -9.03 -5.43 -7.46
N GLN A 24 -8.59 -4.93 -6.30
CA GLN A 24 -7.67 -3.78 -6.24
C GLN A 24 -6.27 -4.09 -6.80
N ARG A 25 -5.77 -5.33 -6.65
CA ARG A 25 -4.49 -5.74 -7.23
C ARG A 25 -4.57 -5.87 -8.75
N VAL A 26 -5.69 -6.37 -9.27
CA VAL A 26 -5.96 -6.38 -10.71
C VAL A 26 -6.02 -4.96 -11.24
N ALA A 27 -6.76 -4.07 -10.57
CA ALA A 27 -6.85 -2.65 -10.94
C ALA A 27 -5.49 -1.92 -10.85
N CYS A 28 -4.64 -2.31 -9.90
CA CYS A 28 -3.27 -1.79 -9.79
C CYS A 28 -2.28 -2.47 -10.74
N THR A 29 -2.72 -3.47 -11.51
CA THR A 29 -1.98 -4.26 -12.52
C THR A 29 -0.84 -5.13 -11.96
N TRP A 30 -0.74 -5.31 -10.65
CA TRP A 30 0.45 -5.89 -10.00
C TRP A 30 0.10 -6.98 -8.98
N ASN A 31 0.71 -8.15 -9.10
CA ASN A 31 0.79 -9.20 -8.07
C ASN A 31 -0.58 -9.67 -7.51
N SER A 32 -1.65 -9.69 -8.30
CA SER A 32 -2.95 -10.21 -7.86
C SER A 32 -2.92 -11.70 -7.51
N GLU A 33 -2.02 -12.45 -8.16
CA GLU A 33 -1.75 -13.86 -7.92
C GLU A 33 -1.18 -14.16 -6.53
N TYR A 34 -0.64 -13.15 -5.83
CA TYR A 34 -0.03 -13.33 -4.51
C TYR A 34 -0.99 -13.11 -3.34
N VAL A 35 -2.25 -12.69 -3.58
CA VAL A 35 -3.21 -12.39 -2.51
C VAL A 35 -3.39 -13.57 -1.56
N GLU A 36 -3.46 -14.80 -2.09
CA GLU A 36 -3.57 -16.00 -1.26
C GLU A 36 -2.36 -16.18 -0.34
N SER A 37 -1.15 -15.95 -0.86
CA SER A 37 0.09 -16.01 -0.05
C SER A 37 0.14 -14.94 1.03
N TRP A 38 -0.51 -13.79 0.82
CA TRP A 38 -0.54 -12.71 1.79
C TRP A 38 -1.50 -12.96 2.95
N ARG A 39 -2.51 -13.83 2.77
CA ARG A 39 -3.36 -14.29 3.89
C ARG A 39 -2.51 -14.90 4.98
N GLU A 40 -1.61 -15.79 4.60
CA GLU A 40 -0.74 -16.46 5.56
C GLU A 40 0.26 -15.49 6.19
N LYS A 41 0.87 -14.61 5.40
CA LYS A 41 1.75 -13.56 5.95
C LYS A 41 1.01 -12.64 6.93
N GLN A 42 -0.25 -12.32 6.67
CA GLN A 42 -1.08 -11.49 7.55
C GLN A 42 -1.33 -12.20 8.89
N ARG A 43 -1.71 -13.48 8.86
CA ARG A 43 -1.92 -14.30 10.07
C ARG A 43 -0.64 -14.41 10.91
N GLN A 44 0.51 -14.53 10.25
CA GLN A 44 1.83 -14.61 10.91
C GLN A 44 2.36 -13.25 11.38
N GLY A 45 1.72 -12.13 11.00
CA GLY A 45 2.21 -10.78 11.31
C GLY A 45 3.46 -10.40 10.51
N ALA A 46 3.81 -11.16 9.48
CA ALA A 46 4.89 -10.82 8.57
C ALA A 46 4.52 -9.65 7.65
N ILE A 47 3.22 -9.48 7.38
CA ILE A 47 2.64 -8.28 6.77
C ILE A 47 1.44 -7.82 7.60
N THR A 48 1.23 -6.50 7.67
CA THR A 48 0.03 -5.87 8.22
C THR A 48 -0.63 -5.05 7.12
N LEU A 49 -1.47 -5.70 6.33
CA LEU A 49 -2.31 -5.09 5.31
C LEU A 49 -3.49 -4.36 5.95
N GLN A 50 -3.78 -3.18 5.40
CA GLN A 50 -4.85 -2.30 5.85
C GLN A 50 -5.55 -1.66 4.65
N TRP A 51 -6.85 -1.50 4.77
CA TRP A 51 -7.69 -0.72 3.89
C TRP A 51 -7.51 0.77 4.13
N ILE A 52 -7.52 1.52 3.04
CA ILE A 52 -7.54 2.98 3.04
C ILE A 52 -8.99 3.41 2.89
N VAL A 53 -9.52 4.14 3.87
CA VAL A 53 -10.93 4.51 3.92
C VAL A 53 -11.08 6.01 4.13
N LEU A 54 -12.07 6.61 3.46
CA LEU A 54 -12.48 7.99 3.72
C LEU A 54 -13.28 8.06 5.03
N PRO A 55 -12.84 8.87 6.01
CA PRO A 55 -13.56 9.04 7.28
C PRO A 55 -14.99 9.52 7.04
N ILE A 56 -15.92 9.09 7.89
CA ILE A 56 -17.33 9.48 7.79
C ILE A 56 -17.54 11.01 7.88
N THR A 57 -16.62 11.71 8.52
CA THR A 57 -16.62 13.18 8.65
C THR A 57 -16.14 13.92 7.40
N THR A 58 -15.76 13.19 6.34
CA THR A 58 -15.29 13.81 5.09
C THR A 58 -16.47 14.43 4.34
N VAL A 59 -16.45 15.76 4.17
CA VAL A 59 -17.57 16.50 3.55
C VAL A 59 -17.92 15.99 2.14
N SER A 60 -16.91 15.61 1.34
CA SER A 60 -17.08 15.12 -0.04
C SER A 60 -17.06 13.59 -0.14
N ARG A 61 -17.33 12.86 0.95
CA ARG A 61 -17.19 11.39 1.01
C ARG A 61 -18.00 10.68 -0.06
N ASP A 62 -19.27 11.04 -0.18
CA ASP A 62 -20.21 10.33 -1.06
C ASP A 62 -19.86 10.57 -2.54
N ASP A 63 -19.47 11.79 -2.91
CA ASP A 63 -19.02 12.11 -4.27
C ASP A 63 -17.74 11.35 -4.64
N LEU A 64 -16.79 11.25 -3.71
CA LEU A 64 -15.55 10.50 -3.91
C LEU A 64 -15.80 8.99 -4.01
N HIS A 65 -16.69 8.45 -3.18
CA HIS A 65 -17.11 7.05 -3.30
C HIS A 65 -17.82 6.79 -4.63
N LYS A 66 -18.73 7.67 -5.05
CA LYS A 66 -19.38 7.55 -6.36
C LYS A 66 -18.37 7.61 -7.51
N LEU A 67 -17.40 8.52 -7.44
CA LEU A 67 -16.32 8.60 -8.42
C LEU A 67 -15.51 7.31 -8.49
N HIS A 68 -15.18 6.73 -7.33
CA HIS A 68 -14.47 5.46 -7.21
C HIS A 68 -15.27 4.30 -7.85
N THR A 69 -16.50 4.08 -7.41
CA THR A 69 -17.30 2.92 -7.82
C THR A 69 -17.77 3.01 -9.26
N THR A 70 -17.90 4.21 -9.82
CA THR A 70 -18.16 4.40 -11.27
C THR A 70 -17.00 3.86 -12.12
N HIS A 71 -15.76 4.01 -11.66
CA HIS A 71 -14.58 3.51 -12.38
C HIS A 71 -14.25 2.06 -12.04
N PHE A 72 -14.59 1.61 -10.82
CA PHE A 72 -14.30 0.29 -10.31
C PHE A 72 -15.59 -0.35 -9.76
N PRO A 73 -16.50 -0.81 -10.64
CA PRO A 73 -17.83 -1.28 -10.21
C PRO A 73 -17.79 -2.54 -9.34
N LEU A 74 -16.77 -3.40 -9.52
CA LEU A 74 -16.51 -4.55 -8.64
C LEU A 74 -16.08 -4.14 -7.22
N GLU A 75 -15.83 -2.85 -7.01
CA GLU A 75 -15.47 -2.27 -5.74
C GLU A 75 -16.65 -1.51 -5.08
N SER A 76 -17.90 -1.74 -5.51
CA SER A 76 -19.07 -1.00 -5.03
C SER A 76 -19.64 -1.47 -3.68
N GLU A 77 -19.52 -2.75 -3.37
CA GLU A 77 -20.07 -3.32 -2.14
C GLU A 77 -19.27 -2.90 -0.89
N PRO A 78 -19.91 -2.41 0.19
CA PRO A 78 -19.21 -2.13 1.44
C PRO A 78 -18.65 -3.41 2.09
N LEU A 79 -17.49 -3.28 2.73
CA LEU A 79 -16.93 -4.30 3.61
C LEU A 79 -17.38 -4.07 5.05
N ILE A 80 -17.32 -5.12 5.87
CA ILE A 80 -17.51 -5.05 7.32
C ILE A 80 -16.15 -5.13 8.00
N ASP A 81 -15.93 -4.33 9.04
CA ASP A 81 -14.75 -4.45 9.89
C ASP A 81 -14.84 -5.73 10.74
N SER A 82 -14.32 -6.82 10.18
CA SER A 82 -14.36 -8.17 10.76
C SER A 82 -13.01 -8.66 11.29
N ALA A 83 -11.93 -7.92 11.04
CA ALA A 83 -10.57 -8.35 11.37
C ALA A 83 -10.38 -8.52 12.89
N THR A 84 -10.15 -9.77 13.31
CA THR A 84 -9.92 -10.18 14.70
C THR A 84 -8.46 -10.10 15.13
N THR A 85 -7.57 -9.68 14.22
CA THR A 85 -6.15 -9.47 14.51
C THR A 85 -5.63 -8.19 13.86
N PHE A 86 -4.56 -7.65 14.43
CA PHE A 86 -3.77 -6.56 13.87
C PHE A 86 -2.30 -6.84 14.14
N ASN A 87 -1.48 -6.95 13.09
CA ASN A 87 -0.07 -7.34 13.20
C ASN A 87 0.12 -8.65 14.00
N ALA A 88 -0.69 -9.67 13.69
CA ALA A 88 -0.82 -10.95 14.42
C ALA A 88 -1.20 -10.87 15.91
N LEU A 89 -1.50 -9.68 16.44
CA LEU A 89 -2.00 -9.53 17.79
C LEU A 89 -3.53 -9.58 17.80
N PRO A 90 -4.16 -10.20 18.82
CA PRO A 90 -5.60 -10.18 18.96
C PRO A 90 -6.17 -8.76 18.97
N ARG A 91 -7.25 -8.56 18.23
CA ARG A 91 -8.03 -7.33 18.15
C ARG A 91 -9.51 -7.69 18.29
N THR A 92 -10.26 -6.86 18.99
CA THR A 92 -11.73 -6.96 19.01
C THR A 92 -12.29 -6.04 17.92
N PRO A 93 -12.99 -6.58 16.90
CA PRO A 93 -13.69 -5.76 15.93
C PRO A 93 -14.75 -4.87 16.61
N PRO A 94 -15.12 -3.72 16.02
CA PRO A 94 -16.13 -2.83 16.59
C PRO A 94 -17.48 -3.53 16.82
N SER A 95 -18.17 -3.17 17.90
CA SER A 95 -19.55 -3.57 18.18
C SER A 95 -20.41 -2.31 18.44
N PRO A 96 -21.42 -2.01 17.62
CA PRO A 96 -21.90 -2.78 16.47
C PRO A 96 -20.92 -2.80 15.27
N PRO A 97 -21.03 -3.80 14.36
CA PRO A 97 -20.16 -3.88 13.18
C PRO A 97 -20.26 -2.61 12.33
N HIS A 98 -19.10 -2.06 11.95
CA HIS A 98 -19.01 -0.89 11.08
C HIS A 98 -18.79 -1.32 9.62
N SER A 99 -19.60 -0.79 8.71
CA SER A 99 -19.39 -0.96 7.27
C SER A 99 -18.58 0.20 6.68
N PHE A 100 -17.71 -0.10 5.73
CA PHE A 100 -16.86 0.88 5.08
C PHE A 100 -16.63 0.54 3.61
N LEU A 101 -16.27 1.55 2.81
CA LEU A 101 -15.92 1.37 1.42
C LEU A 101 -14.43 1.69 1.23
N PRO A 102 -13.57 0.68 0.98
CA PRO A 102 -12.15 0.92 0.79
C PRO A 102 -11.89 1.58 -0.56
N ILE A 103 -11.04 2.60 -0.56
CA ILE A 103 -10.60 3.31 -1.77
C ILE A 103 -9.16 2.94 -2.19
N GLY A 104 -8.56 2.02 -1.45
CA GLY A 104 -7.18 1.58 -1.63
C GLY A 104 -6.72 0.67 -0.51
N HIS A 105 -5.44 0.29 -0.55
CA HIS A 105 -4.78 -0.52 0.47
C HIS A 105 -3.32 -0.09 0.67
N ILE A 106 -2.75 -0.47 1.81
CA ILE A 106 -1.35 -0.28 2.16
C ILE A 106 -0.93 -1.37 3.15
N GLY A 107 0.34 -1.77 3.12
CA GLY A 107 0.91 -2.79 3.99
C GLY A 107 2.15 -2.31 4.73
N LEU A 108 2.39 -2.90 5.90
CA LEU A 108 3.67 -2.86 6.61
C LEU A 108 4.24 -4.27 6.69
N GLU A 109 5.40 -4.50 6.10
CA GLU A 109 6.10 -5.78 6.15
C GLU A 109 7.23 -5.72 7.18
N VAL A 110 7.27 -6.69 8.09
CA VAL A 110 8.37 -6.85 9.04
C VAL A 110 9.65 -7.10 8.26
N GLN A 111 10.67 -6.28 8.46
CA GLN A 111 11.99 -6.56 7.91
C GLN A 111 12.78 -7.35 8.95
N PRO A 112 13.47 -8.44 8.58
CA PRO A 112 14.24 -9.20 9.55
C PRO A 112 15.27 -8.29 10.22
N SER A 113 15.34 -8.33 11.55
CA SER A 113 16.48 -7.79 12.27
C SER A 113 17.72 -8.59 11.87
N SER A 114 18.91 -7.98 12.00
CA SER A 114 20.15 -8.75 11.91
C SER A 114 20.05 -9.96 12.86
N PRO A 115 20.47 -11.17 12.43
CA PRO A 115 20.32 -12.40 13.22
C PRO A 115 21.01 -12.36 14.60
N ILE A 116 21.76 -11.30 14.89
CA ILE A 116 22.52 -11.06 16.11
C ILE A 116 21.68 -10.37 17.20
N SER A 117 20.48 -9.83 16.89
CA SER A 117 19.63 -9.15 17.89
C SER A 117 18.27 -9.85 18.06
N PRO A 118 17.97 -10.39 19.26
CA PRO A 118 16.67 -10.99 19.58
C PRO A 118 15.54 -9.95 19.79
N SER A 119 15.83 -8.65 19.64
CA SER A 119 14.82 -7.60 19.73
C SER A 119 13.80 -7.71 18.58
N PRO A 120 12.50 -7.44 18.81
CA PRO A 120 11.54 -7.32 17.73
C PRO A 120 12.03 -6.30 16.70
N SER A 121 11.74 -6.56 15.42
CA SER A 121 12.23 -5.67 14.36
C SER A 121 11.69 -4.26 14.58
N SER A 122 12.59 -3.30 14.60
CA SER A 122 12.25 -1.88 14.62
C SER A 122 12.16 -1.30 13.20
N THR A 123 12.34 -2.13 12.18
CA THR A 123 12.32 -1.73 10.77
C THR A 123 11.18 -2.41 10.04
N TYR A 124 10.31 -1.59 9.46
CA TYR A 124 9.19 -2.07 8.64
C TYR A 124 9.32 -1.52 7.23
N LYS A 125 8.95 -2.31 6.23
CA LYS A 125 8.84 -1.85 4.86
C LYS A 125 7.38 -1.49 4.57
N ILE A 126 7.13 -0.25 4.17
CA ILE A 126 5.85 0.13 3.58
C ILE A 126 5.77 -0.51 2.20
N SER A 127 4.70 -1.26 1.97
CA SER A 127 4.46 -1.94 0.70
C SER A 127 3.02 -1.77 0.23
N GLY A 128 2.80 -2.01 -1.05
CA GLY A 128 1.45 -2.09 -1.61
C GLY A 128 0.61 -0.82 -1.51
N LEU A 129 1.20 0.38 -1.34
CA LEU A 129 0.43 1.63 -1.38
C LEU A 129 -0.30 1.76 -2.72
N TYR A 130 -1.61 1.59 -2.66
CA TYR A 130 -2.52 1.75 -3.78
C TYR A 130 -3.65 2.67 -3.37
N ILE A 131 -3.87 3.72 -4.15
CA ILE A 131 -5.08 4.54 -4.14
C ILE A 131 -5.75 4.34 -5.48
N SER A 132 -7.08 4.19 -5.46
CA SER A 132 -7.92 4.14 -6.65
C SER A 132 -7.48 5.16 -7.70
N GLY A 133 -7.28 4.69 -8.93
CA GLY A 133 -6.79 5.51 -10.03
C GLY A 133 -7.64 6.74 -10.31
N ALA A 134 -8.95 6.65 -10.07
CA ALA A 134 -9.92 7.73 -10.29
C ALA A 134 -9.75 8.92 -9.33
N MET A 135 -9.07 8.72 -8.20
CA MET A 135 -8.93 9.72 -7.14
C MET A 135 -7.47 10.15 -6.90
N ARG A 136 -6.58 9.87 -7.86
CA ARG A 136 -5.20 10.33 -7.79
C ARG A 136 -5.12 11.85 -7.87
N SER A 137 -4.04 12.41 -7.33
CA SER A 137 -3.81 13.87 -7.26
C SER A 137 -4.75 14.67 -6.34
N LEU A 138 -5.62 13.99 -5.58
CA LEU A 138 -6.49 14.62 -4.57
C LEU A 138 -5.85 14.69 -3.18
N GLY A 139 -4.53 14.44 -3.05
CA GLY A 139 -3.84 14.45 -1.76
C GLY A 139 -4.02 13.19 -0.89
N LEU A 140 -4.85 12.22 -1.32
CA LEU A 140 -5.14 10.99 -0.56
C LEU A 140 -3.89 10.16 -0.26
N GLY A 141 -2.98 10.00 -1.22
CA GLY A 141 -1.72 9.29 -0.97
C GLY A 141 -0.84 9.95 0.10
N ARG A 142 -0.85 11.29 0.18
CA ARG A 142 -0.13 12.02 1.23
C ARG A 142 -0.77 11.75 2.60
N ALA A 143 -2.10 11.84 2.67
CA ALA A 143 -2.85 11.55 3.89
C ALA A 143 -2.62 10.11 4.37
N THR A 144 -2.69 9.12 3.46
CA THR A 144 -2.40 7.72 3.79
C THR A 144 -0.99 7.55 4.35
N MET A 145 0.02 8.17 3.72
CA MET A 145 1.40 8.06 4.21
C MET A 145 1.59 8.76 5.56
N ASP A 146 0.90 9.89 5.82
CA ASP A 146 0.94 10.53 7.13
C ASP A 146 0.31 9.60 8.20
N THR A 147 -0.83 8.96 7.90
CA THR A 147 -1.50 8.03 8.81
C THR A 147 -0.69 6.76 9.07
N ILE A 148 -0.14 6.11 8.02
CA ILE A 148 0.62 4.86 8.18
C ILE A 148 1.94 5.08 8.93
N GLU A 149 2.61 6.21 8.72
CA GLU A 149 3.85 6.55 9.42
C GLU A 149 3.59 6.76 10.92
N ALA A 150 2.52 7.49 11.26
CA ALA A 150 2.11 7.68 12.65
C ALA A 150 1.71 6.34 13.31
N LEU A 151 0.90 5.54 12.63
CA LEU A 151 0.48 4.21 13.11
C LEU A 151 1.67 3.28 13.30
N ALA A 152 2.63 3.26 12.37
CA ALA A 152 3.81 2.41 12.48
C ALA A 152 4.70 2.80 13.66
N SER A 153 4.83 4.09 13.97
CA SER A 153 5.63 4.58 15.09
C SER A 153 5.00 4.31 16.47
N SER A 154 3.71 3.96 16.51
CA SER A 154 2.96 3.75 17.74
C SER A 154 2.88 2.27 18.13
N PRO A 155 2.68 1.92 19.42
CA PRO A 155 2.33 0.56 19.82
C PRO A 155 1.06 0.08 19.10
N PRO A 156 0.97 -1.21 18.73
CA PRO A 156 1.93 -2.27 19.02
C PRO A 156 3.11 -2.40 18.04
N ILE A 157 3.16 -1.62 16.95
CA ILE A 157 4.19 -1.76 15.91
C ILE A 157 5.53 -1.16 16.37
N SER A 158 5.51 0.06 16.90
CA SER A 158 6.69 0.76 17.47
C SER A 158 7.92 0.76 16.55
N ALA A 159 7.70 0.94 15.25
CA ALA A 159 8.75 1.06 14.25
C ALA A 159 9.64 2.28 14.57
N ARG A 160 10.96 2.13 14.40
CA ARG A 160 11.94 3.23 14.43
C ARG A 160 12.41 3.63 13.05
N LYS A 161 12.21 2.76 12.06
CA LYS A 161 12.63 2.95 10.69
C LYS A 161 11.59 2.39 9.74
N LEU A 162 11.31 3.14 8.69
CA LEU A 162 10.48 2.73 7.57
C LEU A 162 11.32 2.65 6.30
N LEU A 163 11.13 1.57 5.57
CA LEU A 163 11.71 1.32 4.25
C LEU A 163 10.61 1.34 3.19
N LEU A 164 10.98 1.69 1.96
CA LEU A 164 10.14 1.50 0.79
C LEU A 164 10.98 1.25 -0.44
N GLU A 165 10.33 0.69 -1.45
CA GLU A 165 10.90 0.43 -2.76
C GLU A 165 10.23 1.34 -3.78
N VAL A 166 11.03 1.96 -4.66
CA VAL A 166 10.52 2.82 -5.72
C VAL A 166 11.32 2.64 -7.00
N ILE A 167 10.67 2.76 -8.16
CA ILE A 167 11.36 2.83 -9.45
C ILE A 167 12.18 4.12 -9.48
N ALA A 168 13.47 4.03 -9.82
CA ALA A 168 14.35 5.17 -9.95
C ALA A 168 13.85 6.15 -11.04
N ASN A 169 14.07 7.44 -10.81
CA ASN A 169 13.82 8.49 -11.79
C ASN A 169 14.59 8.25 -13.08
N GLU A 170 15.81 7.73 -13.00
CA GLU A 170 16.67 7.55 -14.17
C GLU A 170 17.38 6.20 -14.11
N TYR A 171 17.32 5.46 -15.22
CA TYR A 171 18.09 4.24 -15.45
C TYR A 171 18.11 3.91 -16.95
N PRO A 172 19.14 3.21 -17.45
CA PRO A 172 19.21 2.82 -18.86
C PRO A 172 17.96 2.04 -19.30
N GLY A 173 17.34 2.45 -20.40
CA GLY A 173 16.15 1.78 -20.95
C GLY A 173 14.81 2.21 -20.36
N LYS A 174 14.77 3.24 -19.50
CA LYS A 174 13.53 3.70 -18.84
C LYS A 174 12.50 4.20 -19.85
N GLU A 175 12.91 5.05 -20.79
CA GLU A 175 12.04 5.66 -21.79
C GLU A 175 11.43 4.59 -22.69
N GLU A 176 12.26 3.67 -23.18
CA GLU A 176 11.84 2.55 -24.02
C GLU A 176 10.87 1.64 -23.26
N ARG A 177 11.16 1.31 -21.99
CA ARG A 177 10.26 0.56 -21.12
C ARG A 177 8.92 1.28 -20.96
N ASN A 178 8.94 2.58 -20.68
CA ASN A 178 7.72 3.35 -20.46
C ASN A 178 6.84 3.40 -21.71
N VAL A 179 7.45 3.49 -22.89
CA VAL A 179 6.75 3.40 -24.18
C VAL A 179 6.16 2.00 -24.37
N ALA A 180 6.97 0.94 -24.21
CA ALA A 180 6.54 -0.45 -24.43
C ALA A 180 5.41 -0.87 -23.48
N LEU A 181 5.51 -0.48 -22.20
CA LEU A 181 4.51 -0.79 -21.17
C LEU A 181 3.39 0.26 -21.06
N LYS A 182 3.34 1.24 -21.97
CA LYS A 182 2.30 2.31 -22.00
C LYS A 182 2.15 3.01 -20.63
N VAL A 183 3.28 3.24 -19.94
CA VAL A 183 3.30 3.84 -18.60
C VAL A 183 2.81 5.27 -18.68
N LYS A 184 1.73 5.58 -17.96
CA LYS A 184 1.19 6.94 -17.89
C LYS A 184 2.13 7.87 -17.14
N LYS A 185 2.59 8.92 -17.81
CA LYS A 185 3.40 9.99 -17.21
C LYS A 185 2.64 10.62 -16.03
N GLN A 186 3.32 10.74 -14.90
CA GLN A 186 2.79 11.42 -13.72
C GLN A 186 3.37 12.84 -13.63
N PRO A 187 2.66 13.81 -13.02
CA PRO A 187 3.19 15.16 -12.82
C PRO A 187 4.43 15.21 -11.93
N VAL A 188 4.56 14.25 -11.01
CA VAL A 188 5.69 14.11 -10.09
C VAL A 188 6.11 12.64 -10.09
N GLU A 189 7.40 12.38 -10.27
CA GLU A 189 7.95 11.03 -10.17
C GLU A 189 7.87 10.52 -8.71
N ARG A 190 7.63 9.22 -8.54
CA ARG A 190 7.41 8.63 -7.21
C ARG A 190 8.62 8.79 -6.29
N GLN A 191 9.85 8.67 -6.81
CA GLN A 191 11.06 8.87 -6.03
C GLN A 191 11.11 10.29 -5.45
N ASP A 192 10.84 11.31 -6.27
CA ASP A 192 10.83 12.71 -5.81
C ASP A 192 9.73 12.96 -4.77
N TRP A 193 8.57 12.33 -4.96
CA TRP A 193 7.47 12.42 -4.02
C TRP A 193 7.86 11.87 -2.64
N TYR A 194 8.49 10.70 -2.58
CA TYR A 194 8.99 10.14 -1.32
C TYR A 194 10.15 10.95 -0.74
N ALA A 195 11.06 11.47 -1.58
CA ALA A 195 12.16 12.33 -1.13
C ALA A 195 11.65 13.59 -0.42
N ARG A 196 10.60 14.23 -0.95
CA ARG A 196 9.93 15.39 -0.31
C ARG A 196 9.29 15.05 1.04
N ARG A 197 9.00 13.76 1.29
CA ARG A 197 8.51 13.25 2.59
C ARG A 197 9.66 12.88 3.54
N GLY A 198 10.91 13.14 3.18
CA GLY A 198 12.08 12.90 4.01
C GLY A 198 12.68 11.50 3.88
N TYR A 199 12.22 10.68 2.92
CA TYR A 199 12.88 9.41 2.62
C TYR A 199 14.19 9.64 1.87
N ARG A 200 15.21 8.86 2.19
CA ARG A 200 16.56 8.95 1.60
C ARG A 200 16.94 7.62 0.96
N VAL A 201 17.60 7.66 -0.19
CA VAL A 201 18.10 6.46 -0.86
C VAL A 201 19.21 5.83 -0.03
N VAL A 202 19.12 4.53 0.21
CA VAL A 202 20.13 3.74 0.96
C VAL A 202 20.65 2.54 0.18
N GLY A 203 20.05 2.24 -0.96
CA GLY A 203 20.53 1.19 -1.85
C GLY A 203 19.78 1.21 -3.16
N MET A 204 20.25 0.40 -4.10
CA MET A 204 19.62 0.19 -5.39
C MET A 204 19.80 -1.24 -5.87
N LYS A 205 18.89 -1.69 -6.75
CA LYS A 205 18.98 -2.98 -7.43
C LYS A 205 18.38 -2.88 -8.82
N ASP A 206 19.15 -3.29 -9.82
CA ASP A 206 18.68 -3.43 -11.20
C ASP A 206 17.96 -4.75 -11.43
N GLY A 207 17.20 -4.84 -12.54
CA GLY A 207 16.51 -6.07 -12.93
C GLY A 207 15.26 -6.39 -12.10
N MET A 208 14.67 -5.38 -11.45
CA MET A 208 13.48 -5.58 -10.60
C MET A 208 12.19 -5.47 -11.41
N TRP A 209 11.14 -6.14 -10.91
CA TRP A 209 9.78 -6.14 -11.45
C TRP A 209 9.73 -6.46 -12.96
N PRO A 210 10.03 -7.71 -13.35
CA PRO A 210 9.94 -8.12 -14.74
C PRO A 210 8.49 -8.05 -15.21
N GLU A 211 8.22 -7.22 -16.22
CA GLU A 211 6.92 -7.05 -16.85
C GLU A 211 7.02 -7.37 -18.34
N LYS A 212 6.01 -8.03 -18.90
CA LYS A 212 5.95 -8.35 -20.33
C LYS A 212 5.15 -7.29 -21.07
N ASP A 213 5.66 -6.84 -22.21
CA ASP A 213 4.87 -6.05 -23.16
C ASP A 213 3.93 -6.94 -23.99
N GLU A 214 3.18 -6.33 -24.91
CA GLU A 214 2.22 -7.02 -25.79
C GLU A 214 2.91 -8.03 -26.73
N GLU A 215 4.20 -7.83 -27.02
CA GLU A 215 5.03 -8.75 -27.82
C GLU A 215 5.73 -9.82 -26.97
N GLY A 216 5.50 -9.83 -25.65
CA GLY A 216 6.10 -10.79 -24.72
C GLY A 216 7.55 -10.50 -24.32
N ARG A 217 8.12 -9.35 -24.73
CA ARG A 217 9.45 -8.93 -24.30
C ARG A 217 9.41 -8.53 -22.83
N VAL A 218 10.43 -8.95 -22.09
CA VAL A 218 10.53 -8.67 -20.65
C VAL A 218 11.30 -7.37 -20.44
N TRP A 219 10.65 -6.44 -19.75
CA TRP A 219 11.21 -5.18 -19.31
C TRP A 219 11.43 -5.21 -17.80
N THR A 220 12.50 -4.58 -17.32
CA THR A 220 12.80 -4.46 -15.88
C THR A 220 13.08 -3.01 -15.53
N ALA A 221 13.05 -2.70 -14.24
CA ALA A 221 13.35 -1.37 -13.74
C ALA A 221 14.46 -1.40 -12.68
N ARG A 222 15.13 -0.25 -12.52
CA ARG A 222 15.97 0.01 -11.36
C ARG A 222 15.10 0.33 -10.15
N CYS A 223 15.20 -0.49 -9.12
CA CYS A 223 14.62 -0.22 -7.81
C CYS A 223 15.60 0.58 -6.95
N LEU A 224 15.08 1.58 -6.25
CA LEU A 224 15.75 2.24 -5.14
C LEU A 224 15.09 1.80 -3.84
N PHE A 225 15.93 1.44 -2.87
CA PHE A 225 15.52 1.28 -1.48
C PHE A 225 15.67 2.63 -0.79
N MET A 226 14.56 3.17 -0.28
CA MET A 226 14.57 4.42 0.46
C MET A 226 14.16 4.19 1.91
N GLU A 227 14.78 4.91 2.83
CA GLU A 227 14.51 4.82 4.25
C GLU A 227 14.12 6.16 4.87
N ARG A 228 13.38 6.08 5.98
CA ARG A 228 13.11 7.20 6.86
C ARG A 228 13.10 6.72 8.31
N VAL A 229 13.76 7.47 9.20
CA VAL A 229 13.65 7.27 10.65
C VAL A 229 12.33 7.86 11.13
N VAL A 230 11.60 7.10 11.94
CA VAL A 230 10.32 7.49 12.54
C VAL A 230 10.36 7.23 14.04
N GLY A 231 9.62 8.00 14.83
CA GLY A 231 9.72 8.03 16.29
C GLY A 231 9.94 9.44 16.79
#